data_AF-A0A845EU76-F1
#
_entry.id   AF-A0A845EU76-F1
#
_cell.length_a   1.000
_cell.length_b   1.000
_cell.length_c   1.000
_cell.angle_alpha   90.00
_cell.angle_beta   90.00
_cell.angle_gamma   90.00
#
_symmetry.space_group_name_H-M   'P 1'
#
loop_
_entity.id
_entity.type
_entity.pdbx_description
1 polymer ?
#
loop_
_entity_poly.entity_id
_entity_poly.type
_entity_poly.pdbx_seq_one_letter_code
_entity_poly.pdbx_strand_id
1 'polypeptide(L)'
;MINADDFSASNDTNMIQAAIDYAYANNVKDVLLIDRNYAITGPIVIKEGVALHFSHGSKFIVTGGFRVVELQRNAALIGAYIAIDDPGFNSTVIYLDGKHKYYNSWFKAQVIDATIINWSGSHKGTGLYLHSNGPGHEISFVTFRNVKLVGFNTGVYLRALKPQSGYSYINGNNFENIVIDDCVNCIRLVSAETVPNECSGNTFKSLQIQTSTATTNVLITNGQYNEFDGMVWDLANIPHNNAIVQLTNTSSYNLFAIRNVPLSRITDNGQSNKKEIL
;
A
#
# COMPACT_ATOMS: atom_id res chain seq x y z
N MET A 1 6.89 -15.78 -20.46
CA MET A 1 5.56 -15.53 -19.88
C MET A 1 4.71 -16.78 -20.03
N ILE A 2 3.91 -17.11 -19.03
CA ILE A 2 2.95 -18.22 -19.05
C ILE A 2 1.57 -17.71 -18.66
N ASN A 3 0.51 -18.37 -19.12
CA ASN A 3 -0.85 -18.04 -18.72
C ASN A 3 -1.24 -18.84 -17.47
N ALA A 4 -1.85 -18.19 -16.48
CA ALA A 4 -2.35 -18.87 -15.30
C ALA A 4 -3.45 -19.88 -15.65
N ASP A 5 -4.27 -19.59 -16.66
CA ASP A 5 -5.38 -20.45 -17.10
C ASP A 5 -4.93 -21.74 -17.81
N ASP A 6 -3.64 -21.88 -18.11
CA ASP A 6 -3.07 -23.17 -18.60
C ASP A 6 -2.89 -24.19 -17.46
N PHE A 7 -3.06 -23.77 -16.21
CA PHE A 7 -2.94 -24.62 -15.03
C PHE A 7 -4.31 -25.14 -14.59
N SER A 8 -4.35 -26.39 -14.12
CA SER A 8 -5.58 -26.99 -13.59
C SER A 8 -5.53 -27.03 -12.06
N ALA A 9 -6.55 -26.46 -11.40
CA ALA A 9 -6.70 -26.52 -9.95
C ALA A 9 -8.20 -26.51 -9.55
N SER A 10 -8.46 -26.69 -8.26
CA SER A 10 -9.83 -26.74 -7.73
C SER A 10 -10.56 -25.39 -7.69
N ASN A 11 -9.83 -24.27 -7.78
CA ASN A 11 -10.36 -22.92 -7.83
C ASN A 11 -9.32 -21.96 -8.42
N ASP A 12 -9.77 -20.74 -8.75
CA ASP A 12 -8.93 -19.70 -9.36
C ASP A 12 -7.73 -19.32 -8.48
N THR A 13 -7.90 -19.20 -7.16
CA THR A 13 -6.78 -18.89 -6.25
C THR A 13 -5.66 -19.91 -6.37
N ASN A 14 -5.99 -21.20 -6.29
CA ASN A 14 -5.03 -22.29 -6.36
C ASN A 14 -4.42 -22.40 -7.77
N MET A 15 -5.19 -22.11 -8.82
CA MET A 15 -4.73 -22.09 -10.21
C MET A 15 -3.66 -21.01 -10.41
N ILE A 16 -3.94 -19.78 -9.97
CA ILE A 16 -3.02 -18.65 -10.07
C ILE A 16 -1.76 -18.93 -9.24
N GLN A 17 -1.91 -19.45 -8.02
CA GLN A 17 -0.76 -19.78 -7.17
C GLN A 17 0.10 -20.88 -7.81
N ALA A 18 -0.50 -21.90 -8.41
CA ALA A 18 0.24 -22.95 -9.12
C ALA A 18 1.05 -22.39 -10.31
N ALA A 19 0.49 -21.45 -11.06
CA ALA A 19 1.20 -20.78 -12.14
C ALA A 19 2.39 -19.94 -11.62
N ILE A 20 2.21 -19.20 -10.52
CA ILE A 20 3.28 -18.43 -9.87
C ILE A 20 4.38 -19.36 -9.35
N ASP A 21 4.01 -20.47 -8.71
CA ASP A 21 4.97 -21.43 -8.17
C ASP A 21 5.76 -22.11 -9.29
N TYR A 22 5.10 -22.47 -10.40
CA TYR A 22 5.76 -22.97 -11.60
C TYR A 22 6.71 -21.93 -12.18
N ALA A 23 6.28 -20.67 -12.28
CA ALA A 23 7.08 -19.58 -12.83
C ALA A 23 8.39 -19.39 -12.02
N TYR A 24 8.25 -19.35 -10.70
CA TYR A 24 9.37 -19.30 -9.77
C TYR A 24 10.32 -20.50 -9.93
N ALA A 25 9.79 -21.73 -9.92
CA ALA A 25 10.59 -22.96 -9.99
C ALA A 25 11.32 -23.14 -11.33
N ASN A 26 10.73 -22.65 -12.44
CA ASN A 26 11.26 -22.82 -13.79
C ASN A 26 11.93 -21.56 -14.33
N ASN A 27 12.17 -20.56 -13.47
CA ASN A 27 12.78 -19.28 -13.85
C ASN A 27 12.02 -18.54 -14.97
N VAL A 28 10.73 -18.80 -15.12
CA VAL A 28 9.83 -18.01 -15.97
C VAL A 28 9.42 -16.78 -15.16
N LYS A 29 9.72 -15.58 -15.64
CA LYS A 29 9.59 -14.36 -14.84
C LYS A 29 8.19 -13.77 -14.80
N ASP A 30 7.30 -14.17 -15.71
CA ASP A 30 6.02 -13.51 -15.92
C ASP A 30 4.87 -14.52 -15.98
N VAL A 31 3.84 -14.27 -15.18
CA VAL A 31 2.54 -14.94 -15.21
C VAL A 31 1.50 -13.96 -15.69
N LEU A 32 0.70 -14.35 -16.67
CA LEU A 32 -0.38 -13.56 -17.25
C LEU A 32 -1.74 -14.11 -16.78
N LEU A 33 -2.64 -13.21 -16.41
CA LEU A 33 -4.07 -13.46 -16.26
C LEU A 33 -4.78 -12.96 -17.52
N ILE A 34 -5.70 -13.75 -18.07
CA ILE A 34 -6.54 -13.37 -19.22
C ILE A 34 -7.79 -12.60 -18.78
N ASP A 35 -8.49 -12.01 -19.74
CA ASP A 35 -9.69 -11.21 -19.49
C ASP A 35 -10.83 -12.08 -18.94
N ARG A 36 -11.00 -12.07 -17.62
CA ARG A 36 -12.17 -12.58 -16.89
C ARG A 36 -12.12 -12.16 -15.42
N ASN A 37 -13.21 -12.46 -14.72
CA ASN A 37 -13.24 -12.43 -13.27
C ASN A 37 -12.64 -13.73 -12.70
N TYR A 38 -11.81 -13.59 -11.68
CA TYR A 38 -11.22 -14.66 -10.89
C TYR A 38 -11.82 -14.62 -9.48
N ALA A 39 -12.41 -15.72 -9.02
CA ALA A 39 -12.94 -15.84 -7.66
C ALA A 39 -11.78 -16.11 -6.69
N ILE A 40 -11.42 -15.11 -5.89
CA ILE A 40 -10.30 -15.21 -4.95
C ILE A 40 -10.84 -15.50 -3.55
N THR A 41 -10.56 -16.72 -3.07
CA THR A 41 -11.03 -17.24 -1.78
C THR A 41 -9.88 -17.53 -0.82
N GLY A 42 -8.65 -17.21 -1.20
CA GLY A 42 -7.48 -17.37 -0.37
C GLY A 42 -6.31 -16.47 -0.81
N PRO A 43 -5.21 -16.47 -0.03
CA PRO A 43 -4.07 -15.62 -0.29
C PRO A 43 -3.31 -16.04 -1.55
N ILE A 44 -2.79 -15.05 -2.28
CA ILE A 44 -1.86 -15.23 -3.41
C ILE A 44 -0.52 -14.62 -3.02
N VAL A 45 0.56 -15.39 -3.16
CA VAL A 45 1.92 -14.93 -2.87
C VAL A 45 2.68 -14.84 -4.19
N ILE A 46 2.98 -13.62 -4.64
CA ILE A 46 3.83 -13.38 -5.80
C ILE A 46 5.28 -13.59 -5.36
N LYS A 47 5.85 -14.72 -5.80
CA LYS A 47 7.18 -15.18 -5.39
C LYS A 47 8.28 -14.26 -5.87
N GLU A 48 9.43 -14.35 -5.21
CA GLU A 48 10.59 -13.55 -5.56
C GLU A 48 10.94 -13.63 -7.04
N GLY A 49 11.08 -12.47 -7.68
CA GLY A 49 11.46 -12.35 -9.08
C GLY A 49 10.37 -12.76 -10.09
N VAL A 50 9.13 -12.96 -9.65
CA VAL A 50 7.96 -13.21 -10.52
C VAL A 50 7.12 -11.93 -10.63
N ALA A 51 6.65 -11.64 -11.84
CA ALA A 51 5.67 -10.61 -12.13
C ALA A 51 4.31 -11.25 -12.45
N LEU A 52 3.24 -10.78 -11.79
CA LEU A 52 1.87 -11.12 -12.11
C LEU A 52 1.24 -9.97 -12.92
N HIS A 53 0.86 -10.27 -14.15
CA HIS A 53 0.28 -9.34 -15.11
C HIS A 53 -1.21 -9.61 -15.26
N PHE A 54 -2.01 -8.57 -15.06
CA PHE A 54 -3.43 -8.60 -15.36
C PHE A 54 -3.64 -8.09 -16.78
N SER A 55 -4.42 -8.81 -17.58
CA SER A 55 -4.98 -8.25 -18.81
C SER A 55 -6.05 -7.21 -18.45
N HIS A 56 -6.42 -6.37 -19.42
CA HIS A 56 -7.29 -5.21 -19.18
C HIS A 56 -8.64 -5.58 -18.54
N GLY A 57 -9.22 -6.72 -18.93
CA GLY A 57 -10.46 -7.26 -18.40
C GLY A 57 -10.29 -8.21 -17.22
N SER A 58 -9.06 -8.50 -16.78
CA SER A 58 -8.79 -9.38 -15.63
C SER A 58 -9.18 -8.70 -14.33
N LYS A 59 -9.94 -9.39 -13.47
CA LYS A 59 -10.33 -8.87 -12.15
C LYS A 59 -10.27 -9.94 -11.08
N PHE A 60 -9.77 -9.59 -9.92
CA PHE A 60 -9.97 -10.38 -8.71
C PHE A 60 -11.27 -9.97 -8.04
N ILE A 61 -12.15 -10.94 -7.79
CA ILE A 61 -13.34 -10.78 -6.95
C ILE A 61 -13.07 -11.52 -5.65
N VAL A 62 -12.84 -10.77 -4.57
CA VAL A 62 -12.38 -11.31 -3.30
C VAL A 62 -13.56 -11.52 -2.35
N THR A 63 -13.71 -12.75 -1.87
CA THR A 63 -14.69 -13.12 -0.83
C THR A 63 -13.97 -13.78 0.34
N GLY A 64 -14.13 -13.25 1.56
CA GLY A 64 -13.46 -13.71 2.77
C GLY A 64 -12.46 -12.69 3.34
N GLY A 65 -12.13 -12.83 4.63
CA GLY A 65 -11.19 -11.95 5.34
C GLY A 65 -9.78 -12.53 5.45
N PHE A 66 -8.95 -12.35 4.42
CA PHE A 66 -7.54 -12.78 4.40
C PHE A 66 -6.64 -11.77 3.68
N ARG A 67 -5.31 -11.90 3.84
CA ARG A 67 -4.35 -11.09 3.09
C ARG A 67 -4.37 -11.51 1.63
N VAL A 68 -4.84 -10.64 0.74
CA VAL A 68 -5.16 -11.03 -0.65
C VAL A 68 -3.91 -11.32 -1.46
N VAL A 69 -2.98 -10.36 -1.53
CA VAL A 69 -1.73 -10.46 -2.27
C VAL A 69 -0.54 -10.13 -1.36
N GLU A 70 0.40 -11.06 -1.22
CA GLU A 70 1.73 -10.80 -0.65
C GLU A 70 2.76 -10.70 -1.79
N LEU A 71 3.47 -9.57 -1.88
CA LEU A 71 4.63 -9.43 -2.76
C LEU A 71 5.88 -9.84 -1.99
N GLN A 72 6.73 -10.66 -2.61
CA GLN A 72 8.09 -10.92 -2.13
C GLN A 72 9.10 -9.99 -2.80
N ARG A 73 10.36 -10.08 -2.36
CA ARG A 73 11.47 -9.31 -2.94
C ARG A 73 11.53 -9.46 -4.46
N ASN A 74 11.76 -8.37 -5.18
CA ASN A 74 11.90 -8.36 -6.64
C ASN A 74 10.64 -8.86 -7.41
N ALA A 75 9.50 -9.05 -6.74
CA ALA A 75 8.23 -9.42 -7.36
C ALA A 75 7.47 -8.18 -7.87
N ALA A 76 6.62 -8.36 -8.88
CA ALA A 76 5.82 -7.27 -9.44
C ALA A 76 4.33 -7.62 -9.56
N LEU A 77 3.46 -6.63 -9.33
CA LEU A 77 2.04 -6.69 -9.63
C LEU A 77 1.69 -5.59 -10.62
N ILE A 78 1.16 -5.94 -11.79
CA ILE A 78 0.99 -5.02 -12.91
C ILE A 78 -0.44 -5.09 -13.45
N GLY A 79 -1.08 -3.93 -13.60
CA GLY A 79 -2.41 -3.78 -14.22
C GLY A 79 -3.57 -4.28 -13.37
N ALA A 80 -3.35 -4.52 -12.08
CA ALA A 80 -4.29 -5.25 -11.24
C ALA A 80 -5.62 -4.51 -11.06
N TYR A 81 -6.73 -5.23 -11.21
CA TYR A 81 -8.04 -4.78 -10.73
C TYR A 81 -8.52 -5.74 -9.64
N ILE A 82 -8.61 -5.26 -8.39
CA ILE A 82 -8.98 -6.07 -7.23
C ILE A 82 -10.21 -5.45 -6.56
N ALA A 83 -11.31 -6.20 -6.55
CA ALA A 83 -12.55 -5.81 -5.90
C ALA A 83 -12.80 -6.68 -4.67
N ILE A 84 -13.00 -6.03 -3.52
CA ILE A 84 -13.43 -6.69 -2.27
C ILE A 84 -14.95 -6.69 -2.23
N ASP A 85 -15.54 -7.87 -2.33
CA ASP A 85 -17.00 -8.07 -2.39
C ASP A 85 -17.60 -8.49 -1.03
N ASP A 86 -16.74 -8.80 -0.05
CA ASP A 86 -17.16 -9.25 1.29
C ASP A 86 -17.24 -8.08 2.30
N PRO A 87 -18.43 -7.73 2.83
CA PRO A 87 -18.60 -6.71 3.88
C PRO A 87 -17.91 -7.05 5.22
N GLY A 88 -17.56 -8.32 5.41
CA GLY A 88 -16.79 -8.84 6.53
C GLY A 88 -15.28 -8.70 6.36
N PHE A 89 -14.77 -8.31 5.17
CA PHE A 89 -13.35 -8.15 4.93
C PHE A 89 -12.72 -7.19 5.95
N ASN A 90 -11.73 -7.66 6.69
CA ASN A 90 -10.97 -6.84 7.63
C ASN A 90 -9.50 -7.28 7.62
N SER A 91 -8.92 -7.31 6.44
CA SER A 91 -7.52 -7.70 6.22
C SER A 91 -6.83 -6.72 5.29
N THR A 92 -5.74 -7.14 4.64
CA THR A 92 -4.95 -6.31 3.73
C THR A 92 -5.09 -6.81 2.30
N VAL A 93 -5.23 -5.91 1.33
CA VAL A 93 -5.23 -6.28 -0.08
C VAL A 93 -3.83 -6.52 -0.60
N ILE A 94 -2.96 -5.50 -0.64
CA ILE A 94 -1.54 -5.68 -0.99
C ILE A 94 -0.67 -5.57 0.27
N TYR A 95 0.10 -6.61 0.53
CA TYR A 95 0.97 -6.73 1.69
C TYR A 95 2.42 -6.96 1.30
N LEU A 96 3.34 -6.20 1.90
CA LEU A 96 4.77 -6.45 1.83
C LEU A 96 5.31 -6.67 3.25
N ASP A 97 6.10 -7.73 3.39
CA ASP A 97 6.73 -8.11 4.66
C ASP A 97 8.23 -7.87 4.63
N GLY A 98 8.75 -7.06 5.54
CA GLY A 98 10.17 -6.71 5.65
C GLY A 98 11.10 -7.91 5.84
N LYS A 99 10.58 -9.08 6.23
CA LYS A 99 11.36 -10.33 6.27
C LYS A 99 11.98 -10.69 4.92
N HIS A 100 11.40 -10.21 3.82
CA HIS A 100 11.86 -10.47 2.45
C HIS A 100 13.02 -9.56 2.02
N LYS A 101 13.37 -8.51 2.78
CA LYS A 101 14.57 -7.66 2.59
C LYS A 101 14.70 -7.01 1.20
N TYR A 102 14.00 -5.90 0.99
CA TYR A 102 13.92 -5.19 -0.31
C TYR A 102 15.06 -4.19 -0.58
N TYR A 103 16.05 -4.10 0.31
CA TYR A 103 16.95 -2.95 0.46
C TYR A 103 17.92 -2.63 -0.69
N ASN A 104 18.08 -3.47 -1.71
CA ASN A 104 18.98 -3.12 -2.82
C ASN A 104 18.23 -2.33 -3.89
N SER A 105 18.78 -1.17 -4.28
CA SER A 105 18.19 -0.26 -5.27
C SER A 105 18.07 -0.85 -6.68
N TRP A 106 18.71 -1.99 -6.97
CA TRP A 106 18.54 -2.72 -8.23
C TRP A 106 17.44 -3.80 -8.18
N PHE A 107 16.78 -4.01 -7.04
CA PHE A 107 15.58 -4.86 -7.00
C PHE A 107 14.40 -4.15 -7.65
N LYS A 108 13.57 -4.94 -8.34
CA LYS A 108 12.44 -4.47 -9.16
C LYS A 108 11.09 -4.70 -8.49
N ALA A 109 11.07 -4.70 -7.16
CA ALA A 109 9.81 -4.85 -6.42
C ALA A 109 8.89 -3.66 -6.71
N GLN A 110 7.70 -3.92 -7.24
CA GLN A 110 6.80 -2.84 -7.68
C GLN A 110 5.32 -3.24 -7.77
N VAL A 111 4.46 -2.23 -7.61
CA VAL A 111 3.03 -2.29 -7.95
C VAL A 111 2.72 -1.16 -8.93
N ILE A 112 2.27 -1.50 -10.13
CA ILE A 112 2.08 -0.55 -11.22
C ILE A 112 0.66 -0.69 -11.79
N ASP A 113 -0.02 0.44 -12.00
CA ASP A 113 -1.34 0.53 -12.63
C ASP A 113 -2.41 -0.35 -11.95
N ALA A 114 -2.47 -0.28 -10.62
CA ALA A 114 -3.40 -1.08 -9.83
C ALA A 114 -4.63 -0.27 -9.40
N THR A 115 -5.83 -0.83 -9.56
CA THR A 115 -7.09 -0.31 -9.02
C THR A 115 -7.65 -1.29 -7.99
N ILE A 116 -7.79 -0.82 -6.76
CA ILE A 116 -8.17 -1.65 -5.62
C ILE A 116 -9.36 -0.98 -4.93
N ILE A 117 -10.49 -1.68 -4.89
CA ILE A 117 -11.77 -1.11 -4.47
C ILE A 117 -12.41 -2.02 -3.44
N ASN A 118 -12.80 -1.44 -2.31
CA ASN A 118 -13.72 -2.07 -1.40
C ASN A 118 -15.16 -1.88 -1.89
N TRP A 119 -15.58 -2.73 -2.83
CA TRP A 119 -16.91 -2.65 -3.45
C TRP A 119 -18.02 -2.93 -2.41
N SER A 120 -17.74 -3.70 -1.36
CA SER A 120 -18.71 -3.95 -0.29
C SER A 120 -19.21 -2.68 0.43
N GLY A 121 -18.50 -1.55 0.31
CA GLY A 121 -18.85 -0.28 0.98
C GLY A 121 -18.68 -0.32 2.49
N SER A 122 -17.94 -1.30 3.02
CA SER A 122 -17.80 -1.52 4.47
C SER A 122 -16.80 -0.61 5.16
N HIS A 123 -15.94 0.10 4.42
CA HIS A 123 -14.84 0.92 4.96
C HIS A 123 -13.89 0.17 5.90
N LYS A 124 -13.78 -1.15 5.74
CA LYS A 124 -12.88 -2.02 6.53
C LYS A 124 -11.62 -2.37 5.74
N GLY A 125 -10.65 -2.94 6.46
CA GLY A 125 -9.39 -3.42 5.89
C GLY A 125 -8.44 -2.31 5.41
N THR A 126 -7.33 -2.75 4.84
CA THR A 126 -6.24 -1.89 4.36
C THR A 126 -5.94 -2.16 2.90
N GLY A 127 -5.87 -1.11 2.08
CA GLY A 127 -5.55 -1.23 0.65
C GLY A 127 -4.11 -1.70 0.42
N LEU A 128 -3.14 -0.95 0.94
CA LEU A 128 -1.70 -1.23 0.82
C LEU A 128 -1.02 -1.17 2.20
N TYR A 129 -0.33 -2.24 2.58
CA TYR A 129 0.36 -2.33 3.87
C TYR A 129 1.81 -2.84 3.72
N LEU A 130 2.77 -2.01 4.13
CA LEU A 130 4.16 -2.39 4.33
C LEU A 130 4.40 -2.59 5.82
N HIS A 131 4.87 -3.77 6.20
CA HIS A 131 5.07 -4.15 7.59
C HIS A 131 6.49 -4.67 7.84
N SER A 132 7.14 -4.13 8.87
CA SER A 132 8.48 -4.53 9.29
C SER A 132 8.54 -4.60 10.82
N ASN A 133 8.99 -5.72 11.39
CA ASN A 133 8.95 -5.93 12.86
C ASN A 133 10.01 -6.91 13.41
N GLY A 134 11.02 -7.28 12.62
CA GLY A 134 12.03 -8.26 13.02
C GLY A 134 13.45 -7.76 12.79
N PRO A 135 14.46 -8.39 13.41
CA PRO A 135 15.86 -7.99 13.26
C PRO A 135 16.30 -8.03 11.79
N GLY A 136 16.68 -6.87 11.26
CA GLY A 136 17.09 -6.72 9.86
C GLY A 136 15.95 -6.87 8.86
N HIS A 137 14.69 -6.72 9.29
CA HIS A 137 13.56 -6.62 8.38
C HIS A 137 13.58 -5.24 7.73
N GLU A 138 13.45 -5.20 6.41
CA GLU A 138 13.61 -3.95 5.68
C GLU A 138 12.82 -3.94 4.38
N ILE A 139 12.02 -2.88 4.20
CA ILE A 139 11.32 -2.56 2.96
C ILE A 139 11.83 -1.21 2.46
N SER A 140 12.75 -1.23 1.51
CA SER A 140 13.31 -0.01 0.94
C SER A 140 13.31 -0.03 -0.57
N PHE A 141 13.22 1.15 -1.19
CA PHE A 141 13.33 1.36 -2.63
C PHE A 141 12.28 0.64 -3.50
N VAL A 142 11.13 0.25 -2.95
CA VAL A 142 10.04 -0.31 -3.76
C VAL A 142 9.14 0.80 -4.30
N THR A 143 8.69 0.62 -5.54
CA THR A 143 7.91 1.61 -6.30
C THR A 143 6.44 1.22 -6.38
N PHE A 144 5.58 2.17 -6.06
CA PHE A 144 4.14 2.11 -6.27
C PHE A 144 3.78 3.23 -7.24
N ARG A 145 3.25 2.91 -8.42
CA ARG A 145 2.92 3.91 -9.44
C ARG A 145 1.51 3.71 -9.98
N ASN A 146 0.76 4.80 -10.11
CA ASN A 146 -0.60 4.81 -10.65
C ASN A 146 -1.53 3.84 -9.90
N VAL A 147 -1.51 3.87 -8.57
CA VAL A 147 -2.31 2.98 -7.71
C VAL A 147 -3.53 3.73 -7.19
N LYS A 148 -4.71 3.12 -7.29
CA LYS A 148 -5.98 3.64 -6.76
C LYS A 148 -6.47 2.77 -5.61
N LEU A 149 -6.78 3.38 -4.47
CA LEU A 149 -7.22 2.72 -3.24
C LEU A 149 -8.55 3.35 -2.82
N VAL A 150 -9.65 2.58 -2.86
CA VAL A 150 -11.01 3.11 -2.69
C VAL A 150 -11.77 2.38 -1.58
N GLY A 151 -12.37 3.13 -0.64
CA GLY A 151 -13.33 2.57 0.31
C GLY A 151 -12.74 1.75 1.46
N PHE A 152 -11.47 1.95 1.83
CA PHE A 152 -10.80 1.18 2.90
C PHE A 152 -10.81 1.91 4.25
N ASN A 153 -10.60 1.15 5.33
CA ASN A 153 -10.33 1.79 6.62
C ASN A 153 -9.00 2.54 6.58
N THR A 154 -7.99 1.94 5.96
CA THR A 154 -6.71 2.59 5.69
C THR A 154 -6.32 2.41 4.23
N GLY A 155 -6.02 3.50 3.52
CA GLY A 155 -5.51 3.45 2.15
C GLY A 155 -4.10 2.86 2.14
N VAL A 156 -3.12 3.68 2.54
CA VAL A 156 -1.71 3.28 2.66
C VAL A 156 -1.32 3.22 4.13
N TYR A 157 -0.77 2.07 4.55
CA TYR A 157 -0.23 1.86 5.89
C TYR A 157 1.23 1.44 5.82
N LEU A 158 2.13 2.19 6.46
CA LEU A 158 3.50 1.77 6.73
C LEU A 158 3.67 1.56 8.23
N ARG A 159 4.19 0.40 8.65
CA ARG A 159 4.43 0.10 10.07
C ARG A 159 5.78 -0.56 10.29
N ALA A 160 6.70 0.19 10.88
CA ALA A 160 7.97 -0.32 11.37
C ALA A 160 7.93 -0.41 12.91
N LEU A 161 7.98 -1.62 13.45
CA LEU A 161 7.98 -1.90 14.88
C LEU A 161 9.39 -2.13 15.41
N LYS A 162 9.64 -1.69 16.65
CA LYS A 162 10.91 -1.93 17.35
C LYS A 162 11.18 -3.43 17.44
N PRO A 163 12.26 -3.96 16.81
CA PRO A 163 12.62 -5.35 16.98
C PRO A 163 13.25 -5.58 18.35
N GLN A 164 13.36 -6.85 18.77
CA GLN A 164 14.08 -7.21 20.01
C GLN A 164 15.57 -6.88 19.93
N SER A 165 16.16 -6.96 18.73
CA SER A 165 17.55 -6.62 18.43
C SER A 165 17.68 -6.12 17.00
N GLY A 166 18.76 -5.38 16.70
CA GLY A 166 18.99 -4.83 15.37
C GLY A 166 18.00 -3.72 15.01
N TYR A 167 17.56 -3.73 13.75
CA TYR A 167 16.73 -2.68 13.17
C TYR A 167 15.57 -3.22 12.35
N SER A 168 14.57 -2.38 12.11
CA SER A 168 13.40 -2.67 11.28
C SER A 168 13.01 -1.41 10.48
N TYR A 169 13.13 -1.43 9.16
CA TYR A 169 12.97 -0.22 8.34
C TYR A 169 11.87 -0.34 7.29
N ILE A 170 11.25 0.80 6.99
CA ILE A 170 10.45 1.04 5.79
C ILE A 170 10.87 2.38 5.20
N ASN A 171 11.92 2.38 4.38
CA ASN A 171 12.63 3.61 4.03
C ASN A 171 12.77 3.83 2.52
N GLY A 172 12.72 5.08 2.06
CA GLY A 172 13.07 5.39 0.67
C GLY A 172 12.14 4.78 -0.39
N ASN A 173 10.89 4.44 -0.03
CA ASN A 173 9.91 3.92 -0.99
C ASN A 173 9.30 5.08 -1.79
N ASN A 174 8.94 4.82 -3.05
CA ASN A 174 8.40 5.81 -3.96
C ASN A 174 6.94 5.52 -4.29
N PHE A 175 6.06 6.47 -3.99
CA PHE A 175 4.63 6.43 -4.24
C PHE A 175 4.29 7.54 -5.22
N GLU A 176 4.01 7.19 -6.47
CA GLU A 176 3.82 8.14 -7.57
C GLU A 176 2.42 8.01 -8.16
N ASN A 177 1.69 9.13 -8.27
CA ASN A 177 0.32 9.16 -8.80
C ASN A 177 -0.62 8.22 -8.04
N ILE A 178 -0.61 8.28 -6.71
CA ILE A 178 -1.54 7.50 -5.88
C ILE A 178 -2.85 8.27 -5.74
N VAL A 179 -3.96 7.58 -6.02
CA VAL A 179 -5.31 8.06 -5.74
C VAL A 179 -5.85 7.33 -4.52
N ILE A 180 -6.31 8.07 -3.52
CA ILE A 180 -6.98 7.51 -2.35
C ILE A 180 -8.37 8.14 -2.28
N ASP A 181 -9.40 7.31 -2.30
CA ASP A 181 -10.79 7.74 -2.36
C ASP A 181 -11.60 7.05 -1.27
N ASP A 182 -12.50 7.80 -0.64
CA ASP A 182 -13.48 7.30 0.33
C ASP A 182 -12.85 6.43 1.44
N CYS A 183 -11.63 6.75 1.87
CA CYS A 183 -10.93 6.02 2.93
C CYS A 183 -11.10 6.72 4.29
N VAL A 184 -11.21 5.94 5.36
CA VAL A 184 -11.33 6.49 6.74
C VAL A 184 -10.01 7.14 7.17
N ASN A 185 -8.89 6.47 6.91
CA ASN A 185 -7.54 6.98 7.09
C ASN A 185 -6.79 6.85 5.76
N CYS A 186 -6.38 7.96 5.15
CA CYS A 186 -5.80 7.88 3.81
C CYS A 186 -4.37 7.32 3.88
N ILE A 187 -3.47 8.02 4.58
CA ILE A 187 -2.07 7.59 4.76
C ILE A 187 -1.73 7.54 6.24
N ARG A 188 -1.15 6.41 6.67
CA ARG A 188 -0.68 6.22 8.04
C ARG A 188 0.73 5.64 8.05
N LEU A 189 1.64 6.32 8.72
CA LEU A 189 2.96 5.81 9.06
C LEU A 189 3.01 5.58 10.58
N VAL A 190 3.56 4.44 11.00
CA VAL A 190 3.76 4.10 12.41
C VAL A 190 5.19 3.60 12.62
N SER A 191 5.98 4.41 13.32
CA SER A 191 7.36 4.10 13.68
C SER A 191 7.84 4.95 14.86
N ALA A 192 9.07 4.72 15.33
CA ALA A 192 9.77 5.73 16.09
C ALA A 192 10.22 6.87 15.17
N GLU A 193 10.84 7.90 15.75
CA GLU A 193 11.42 8.99 14.96
C GLU A 193 12.58 8.46 14.12
N THR A 194 13.46 7.66 14.71
CA THR A 194 14.63 7.09 14.04
C THR A 194 14.83 5.64 14.47
N VAL A 195 15.99 5.06 14.16
CA VAL A 195 16.43 3.72 14.58
C VAL A 195 16.13 3.47 16.08
N PRO A 196 15.71 2.26 16.47
CA PRO A 196 15.81 1.00 15.71
C PRO A 196 14.63 0.68 14.80
N ASN A 197 13.58 1.52 14.75
CA ASN A 197 12.44 1.29 13.86
C ASN A 197 11.90 2.59 13.28
N GLU A 198 12.03 2.75 11.98
CA GLU A 198 11.67 4.00 11.32
C GLU A 198 10.95 3.76 9.98
N CYS A 199 10.09 4.72 9.65
CA CYS A 199 9.50 4.90 8.34
C CYS A 199 9.99 6.24 7.80
N SER A 200 11.14 6.26 7.13
CA SER A 200 11.87 7.49 6.81
C SER A 200 12.21 7.61 5.31
N GLY A 201 12.23 8.84 4.78
CA GLY A 201 12.63 9.09 3.39
C GLY A 201 11.63 8.58 2.34
N ASN A 202 10.40 8.22 2.72
CA ASN A 202 9.40 7.79 1.75
C ASN A 202 8.84 9.01 1.01
N THR A 203 8.64 8.88 -0.30
CA THR A 203 8.16 9.98 -1.13
C THR A 203 6.79 9.66 -1.69
N PHE A 204 5.85 10.59 -1.52
CA PHE A 204 4.52 10.54 -2.10
C PHE A 204 4.35 11.74 -3.01
N LYS A 205 4.32 11.51 -4.32
CA LYS A 205 4.28 12.54 -5.36
C LYS A 205 2.99 12.47 -6.14
N SER A 206 2.41 13.65 -6.43
CA SER A 206 1.18 13.76 -7.20
C SER A 206 0.01 12.98 -6.59
N LEU A 207 -0.13 13.03 -5.26
CA LEU A 207 -1.27 12.45 -4.53
C LEU A 207 -2.59 13.10 -4.97
N GLN A 208 -3.63 12.28 -5.12
CA GLN A 208 -5.01 12.74 -5.24
C GLN A 208 -5.83 12.07 -4.15
N ILE A 209 -6.30 12.85 -3.17
CA ILE A 209 -7.07 12.32 -2.03
C ILE A 209 -8.49 12.85 -2.11
N GLN A 210 -9.44 12.01 -2.48
CA GLN A 210 -10.86 12.33 -2.51
C GLN A 210 -11.48 11.98 -1.15
N THR A 211 -11.98 12.99 -0.44
CA THR A 211 -12.53 12.79 0.91
C THR A 211 -14.04 12.58 0.89
N SER A 212 -14.54 11.84 1.87
CA SER A 212 -15.96 11.56 2.06
C SER A 212 -16.37 11.79 3.51
N THR A 213 -17.65 11.53 3.81
CA THR A 213 -18.16 11.55 5.18
C THR A 213 -17.53 10.48 6.08
N ALA A 214 -16.91 9.45 5.52
CA ALA A 214 -16.18 8.42 6.26
C ALA A 214 -14.75 8.85 6.62
N THR A 215 -14.16 9.79 5.87
CA THR A 215 -12.79 10.22 6.07
C THR A 215 -12.62 10.93 7.42
N THR A 216 -11.67 10.44 8.21
CA THR A 216 -11.27 11.03 9.50
C THR A 216 -9.88 11.65 9.43
N ASN A 217 -8.93 10.98 8.75
CA ASN A 217 -7.55 11.45 8.63
C ASN A 217 -7.06 11.37 7.18
N VAL A 218 -6.42 12.44 6.72
CA VAL A 218 -5.66 12.48 5.47
C VAL A 218 -4.26 11.91 5.69
N LEU A 219 -3.59 12.33 6.76
CA LEU A 219 -2.22 11.90 7.06
C LEU A 219 -1.99 11.78 8.56
N ILE A 220 -1.42 10.66 8.99
CA ILE A 220 -0.79 10.52 10.31
C ILE A 220 0.62 10.02 10.07
N THR A 221 1.64 10.76 10.51
CA THR A 221 3.03 10.41 10.23
C THR A 221 3.94 10.41 11.45
N ASN A 222 4.80 9.40 11.50
CA ASN A 222 6.01 9.29 12.31
C ASN A 222 7.22 9.25 11.35
N GLY A 223 8.44 9.16 11.88
CA GLY A 223 9.66 9.01 11.10
C GLY A 223 10.16 10.33 10.50
N GLN A 224 11.22 10.25 9.70
CA GLN A 224 11.93 11.43 9.21
C GLN A 224 11.97 11.55 7.69
N TYR A 225 12.08 12.79 7.19
CA TYR A 225 12.34 13.06 5.77
C TYR A 225 11.33 12.47 4.79
N ASN A 226 10.09 12.17 5.22
CA ASN A 226 9.05 11.78 4.30
C ASN A 226 8.50 13.02 3.58
N GLU A 227 8.17 12.88 2.31
CA GLU A 227 7.64 13.95 1.48
C GLU A 227 6.22 13.59 1.00
N PHE A 228 5.29 14.53 1.16
CA PHE A 228 3.89 14.38 0.77
C PHE A 228 3.48 15.55 -0.13
N ASP A 229 3.29 15.29 -1.42
CA ASP A 229 2.91 16.26 -2.44
C ASP A 229 1.63 15.83 -3.16
N GLY A 230 0.72 16.78 -3.40
CA GLY A 230 -0.54 16.53 -4.10
C GLY A 230 -1.71 17.43 -3.68
N MET A 231 -2.93 16.90 -3.80
CA MET A 231 -4.20 17.62 -3.59
C MET A 231 -5.17 16.79 -2.75
N VAL A 232 -5.91 17.46 -1.85
CA VAL A 232 -7.05 16.86 -1.13
C VAL A 232 -8.36 17.48 -1.61
N TRP A 233 -9.24 16.70 -2.20
CA TRP A 233 -10.51 17.16 -2.74
C TRP A 233 -11.65 17.03 -1.74
N ASP A 234 -12.62 17.94 -1.89
CA ASP A 234 -13.89 17.96 -1.16
C ASP A 234 -13.75 17.88 0.36
N LEU A 235 -12.77 18.58 0.92
CA LEU A 235 -12.51 18.68 2.37
C LEU A 235 -13.77 19.00 3.21
N ALA A 236 -14.76 19.67 2.61
CA ALA A 236 -16.04 19.98 3.23
C ALA A 236 -16.92 18.75 3.53
N ASN A 237 -16.65 17.60 2.89
CA ASN A 237 -17.35 16.34 3.13
C ASN A 237 -16.97 15.70 4.47
N ILE A 238 -15.83 16.07 5.06
CA ILE A 238 -15.41 15.59 6.38
C ILE A 238 -16.29 16.24 7.44
N PRO A 239 -17.08 15.47 8.22
CA PRO A 239 -18.14 16.02 9.07
C PRO A 239 -17.63 16.70 10.35
N HIS A 240 -16.33 16.62 10.62
CA HIS A 240 -15.72 17.21 11.80
C HIS A 240 -14.70 18.29 11.43
N ASN A 241 -14.45 19.18 12.40
CA ASN A 241 -13.47 20.26 12.26
C ASN A 241 -12.10 19.94 12.89
N ASN A 242 -11.94 18.74 13.47
CA ASN A 242 -10.64 18.31 14.04
C ASN A 242 -9.54 18.26 12.98
N ALA A 243 -8.28 18.25 13.43
CA ALA A 243 -7.12 18.05 12.57
C ALA A 243 -7.24 16.73 11.78
N ILE A 244 -6.88 16.80 10.50
CA ILE A 244 -6.88 15.65 9.56
C ILE A 244 -5.46 15.29 9.12
N VAL A 245 -4.49 16.16 9.41
CA VAL A 245 -3.07 15.91 9.25
C VAL A 245 -2.42 15.97 10.62
N GLN A 246 -1.66 14.93 10.95
CA GLN A 246 -0.99 14.78 12.22
C GLN A 246 0.49 14.46 11.98
N LEU A 247 1.33 15.47 12.14
CA LEU A 247 2.78 15.31 12.29
C LEU A 247 3.04 15.06 13.78
N THR A 248 3.28 13.79 14.12
CA THR A 248 3.32 13.34 15.52
C THR A 248 4.60 13.80 16.25
N ASN A 249 4.68 13.55 17.56
CA ASN A 249 5.86 13.84 18.37
C ASN A 249 7.11 13.02 18.02
N THR A 250 6.97 11.97 17.21
CA THR A 250 8.09 11.21 16.65
C THR A 250 8.18 11.39 15.14
N SER A 251 7.79 12.57 14.65
CA SER A 251 7.99 12.98 13.27
C SER A 251 8.98 14.13 13.21
N SER A 252 9.94 14.08 12.29
CA SER A 252 10.82 15.23 12.07
C SER A 252 11.30 15.39 10.63
N TYR A 253 11.61 16.62 10.23
CA TYR A 253 12.11 16.93 8.88
C TYR A 253 11.21 16.46 7.73
N ASN A 254 9.94 16.15 7.98
CA ASN A 254 9.01 15.76 6.92
C ASN A 254 8.57 17.02 6.14
N LEU A 255 8.29 16.84 4.85
CA LEU A 255 7.74 17.89 3.99
C LEU A 255 6.27 17.56 3.69
N PHE A 256 5.37 18.43 4.13
CA PHE A 256 3.97 18.40 3.77
C PHE A 256 3.68 19.52 2.75
N ALA A 257 3.49 19.16 1.48
CA ALA A 257 3.33 20.07 0.35
C ALA A 257 1.92 20.00 -0.28
N ILE A 258 0.90 19.57 0.47
CA ILE A 258 -0.51 19.60 0.03
C ILE A 258 -1.14 20.93 0.44
N ARG A 259 -1.01 21.94 -0.43
CA ARG A 259 -1.21 23.34 -0.05
C ARG A 259 -2.66 23.75 0.24
N ASN A 260 -3.64 22.96 -0.21
CA ASN A 260 -5.05 23.30 -0.06
C ASN A 260 -5.67 22.78 1.26
N VAL A 261 -4.87 22.13 2.12
CA VAL A 261 -5.27 21.78 3.49
C VAL A 261 -5.03 22.99 4.41
N PRO A 262 -6.06 23.54 5.07
CA PRO A 262 -5.90 24.68 5.98
C PRO A 262 -5.01 24.34 7.17
N LEU A 263 -4.15 25.28 7.59
CA LEU A 263 -3.29 25.11 8.77
C LEU A 263 -4.06 24.74 10.05
N SER A 264 -5.28 25.24 10.21
CA SER A 264 -6.15 24.90 11.34
C SER A 264 -6.54 23.41 11.39
N ARG A 265 -6.35 22.67 10.29
CA ARG A 265 -6.61 21.23 10.17
C ARG A 265 -5.33 20.40 10.25
N ILE A 266 -4.20 21.01 10.63
CA ILE A 266 -2.90 20.36 10.77
C ILE A 266 -2.41 20.50 12.21
N THR A 267 -2.09 19.38 12.85
CA THR A 267 -1.35 19.35 14.11
C THR A 267 0.09 18.96 13.85
N ASP A 268 1.03 19.74 14.39
CA ASP A 268 2.45 19.45 14.30
C ASP A 268 3.09 19.46 15.69
N ASN A 269 3.23 18.25 16.23
CA ASN A 269 3.90 17.99 17.51
C ASN A 269 5.35 17.53 17.31
N GLY A 270 5.82 17.45 16.05
CA GLY A 270 7.14 16.98 15.69
C GLY A 270 8.20 18.08 15.70
N GLN A 271 9.33 17.80 15.07
CA GLN A 271 10.47 18.73 15.01
C GLN A 271 10.89 19.03 13.58
N SER A 272 11.11 20.31 13.26
CA SER A 272 11.66 20.71 11.95
C SER A 272 10.86 20.24 10.73
N ASN A 273 9.59 19.88 10.90
CA ASN A 273 8.70 19.57 9.78
C ASN A 273 8.40 20.86 9.02
N LYS A 274 8.31 20.75 7.68
CA LYS A 274 7.99 21.85 6.78
C LYS A 274 6.60 21.65 6.20
N LYS A 275 5.85 22.74 6.13
CA LYS A 275 4.52 22.80 5.53
C LYS A 275 4.59 23.84 4.42
N GLU A 276 4.39 23.44 3.17
CA GLU A 276 4.18 24.42 2.10
C GLU A 276 2.73 24.87 2.14
N ILE A 277 2.53 26.17 2.32
CA ILE A 277 1.22 26.80 2.42
C ILE A 277 1.06 27.83 1.30
N LEU A 278 -0.18 28.02 0.85
CA LEU A 278 -0.58 29.16 0.02
C LEU A 278 -0.81 30.40 0.88
#